data_AF-G2FM74-F1
#
_entry.id   AF-G2FM74-F1
#
_cell.length_a   1.000
_cell.length_b   1.000
_cell.length_c   1.000
_cell.angle_alpha   90.00
_cell.angle_beta   90.00
_cell.angle_gamma   90.00
#
_symmetry.space_group_name_H-M   'P 1'
#
loop_
_entity.id
_entity.type
_entity.pdbx_description
1 polymer ?
#
loop_
_entity_poly.entity_id
_entity_poly.type
_entity_poly.pdbx_seq_one_letter_code
_entity_poly.pdbx_strand_id
1 'polypeptide(L)' 'MNKRGHVIYAGHKIRNARLKAGIGSQKELAEKTGISPSIISDLERGKRQMSPTWAKRIAEVIGGYWGDLIE' A
#
# COMPACT_ATOMS: atom_id res chain seq x y z
N MET A 1 -14.32 16.05 15.30
CA MET A 1 -12.95 15.48 15.25
C MET A 1 -12.59 15.19 13.80
N ASN A 2 -11.74 16.01 13.19
CA ASN A 2 -11.40 15.89 11.77
C ASN A 2 -10.34 14.78 11.60
N LYS A 3 -10.72 13.61 11.09
CA LYS A 3 -9.86 12.42 10.86
C LYS A 3 -8.84 12.62 9.72
N ARG A 4 -8.14 13.75 9.66
CA ARG A 4 -7.19 14.07 8.57
C ARG A 4 -5.73 13.70 8.87
N GLY A 5 -5.44 13.07 10.02
CA GLY A 5 -4.07 12.72 10.43
C GLY A 5 -3.56 11.33 10.03
N HIS A 6 -4.42 10.40 9.62
CA HIS A 6 -4.01 8.99 9.39
C HIS A 6 -3.36 8.72 8.02
N VAL A 7 -3.57 9.60 7.03
CA VAL A 7 -3.24 9.26 5.63
C VAL A 7 -1.72 9.29 5.37
N ILE A 8 -0.99 10.17 6.06
CA ILE A 8 0.46 10.31 5.86
C ILE A 8 1.23 9.12 6.46
N TYR A 9 0.82 8.60 7.63
CA TYR A 9 1.55 7.52 8.31
C TYR A 9 1.40 6.16 7.59
N ALA A 10 0.22 5.90 7.00
CA ALA A 10 -0.05 4.65 6.28
C ALA A 10 0.76 4.52 4.97
N GLY A 11 1.05 5.63 4.28
CA GLY A 11 1.81 5.58 3.03
C GLY A 11 3.23 5.03 3.21
N HIS A 12 3.89 5.42 4.30
CA HIS A 12 5.20 4.86 4.66
C HIS A 12 5.14 3.36 4.96
N LYS A 13 4.04 2.86 5.54
CA LYS A 13 3.86 1.41 5.82
C LYS A 13 3.91 0.59 4.53
N ILE A 14 3.20 1.02 3.49
CA ILE A 14 3.14 0.30 2.21
C ILE A 14 4.49 0.29 1.52
N ARG A 15 5.14 1.46 1.45
CA ARG A 15 6.50 1.56 0.87
C ARG A 15 7.48 0.64 1.59
N ASN A 16 7.48 0.67 2.92
CA ASN A 16 8.35 -0.17 3.72
C ASN A 16 8.05 -1.66 3.53
N ALA A 17 6.77 -2.04 3.48
CA ALA A 17 6.38 -3.43 3.29
C ALA A 17 6.75 -3.93 1.88
N ARG A 18 6.59 -3.10 0.84
CA ARG A 18 7.07 -3.40 -0.51
C ARG A 18 8.58 -3.65 -0.55
N LEU A 19 9.36 -2.78 0.09
CA LEU A 19 10.82 -2.93 0.14
C LEU A 19 11.25 -4.16 0.95
N LYS A 20 10.59 -4.46 2.08
CA LYS A 20 10.83 -5.68 2.86
C LYS A 20 10.51 -6.96 2.08
N ALA A 21 9.53 -6.90 1.19
CA ALA A 21 9.20 -7.99 0.27
C ALA A 21 10.15 -8.10 -0.94
N GLY A 22 11.22 -7.28 -1.01
CA GLY A 22 12.19 -7.30 -2.11
C GLY A 22 11.69 -6.69 -3.42
N ILE A 23 10.56 -5.99 -3.41
CA ILE A 23 9.97 -5.41 -4.62
C ILE A 23 10.55 -4.01 -4.84
N GLY A 24 11.38 -3.86 -5.87
CA GLY A 24 12.24 -2.70 -6.06
C GLY A 24 11.49 -1.44 -6.49
N SER A 25 10.34 -1.59 -7.17
CA SER A 25 9.61 -0.47 -7.76
C SER A 25 8.10 -0.51 -7.54
N GLN A 26 7.47 0.67 -7.60
CA GLN A 26 6.00 0.78 -7.57
C GLN A 26 5.36 0.11 -8.80
N LYS A 27 6.04 0.14 -9.96
CA LYS A 27 5.60 -0.52 -11.20
C LYS A 27 5.55 -2.03 -11.02
N GLU A 28 6.59 -2.60 -10.42
CA GLU A 28 6.65 -4.04 -10.15
C GLU A 28 5.53 -4.48 -9.18
N LEU A 29 5.29 -3.72 -8.11
CA LEU A 29 4.17 -3.99 -7.20
C LEU A 29 2.82 -3.89 -7.94
N ALA A 30 2.66 -2.88 -8.79
CA ALA A 30 1.46 -2.69 -9.61
C ALA A 30 1.20 -3.88 -10.54
N GLU A 31 2.24 -4.39 -11.22
CA GLU A 31 2.15 -5.58 -12.08
C GLU A 31 1.77 -6.83 -11.29
N LYS A 32 2.43 -7.10 -10.16
CA LYS A 32 2.16 -8.27 -9.31
C LYS A 32 0.76 -8.23 -8.69
N THR A 33 0.29 -7.04 -8.30
CA THR A 33 -1.02 -6.88 -7.65
C THR A 33 -2.15 -6.70 -8.66
N GLY A 34 -1.86 -6.28 -9.89
CA GLY A 34 -2.83 -5.82 -10.89
C GLY A 34 -3.52 -4.48 -10.53
N ILE A 35 -2.91 -3.68 -9.66
CA ILE A 35 -3.36 -2.34 -9.28
C ILE A 35 -2.61 -1.32 -10.14
N SER A 36 -3.23 -0.20 -10.52
CA SER A 36 -2.52 0.78 -11.35
C SER A 36 -1.29 1.38 -10.62
N PRO A 37 -0.18 1.66 -11.32
CA PRO A 37 0.98 2.32 -10.71
C PRO A 37 0.65 3.67 -10.07
N SER A 38 -0.33 4.40 -10.62
CA SER A 38 -0.82 5.67 -10.05
C SER A 38 -1.49 5.47 -8.69
N ILE A 39 -2.29 4.41 -8.52
CA ILE A 39 -2.90 4.07 -7.24
C ILE A 39 -1.82 3.66 -6.24
N ILE A 40 -0.86 2.82 -6.62
CA ILE A 40 0.26 2.44 -5.74
C ILE A 40 1.04 3.68 -5.28
N SER A 41 1.34 4.60 -6.19
CA SER A 41 2.01 5.87 -5.85
C SER A 41 1.19 6.74 -4.91
N ASP A 42 -0.12 6.87 -5.14
CA ASP A 42 -1.00 7.62 -4.25
C ASP A 42 -1.08 7.00 -2.85
N LEU A 43 -1.13 5.67 -2.78
CA LEU A 43 -1.15 4.93 -1.53
C LEU A 43 0.16 5.14 -0.76
N GLU A 44 1.33 4.93 -1.38
CA GLU A 44 2.64 5.10 -0.72
C GLU A 44 2.91 6.53 -0.24
N ARG A 45 2.32 7.53 -0.90
CA ARG A 45 2.47 8.94 -0.53
C ARG A 45 1.35 9.46 0.38
N GLY A 46 0.43 8.59 0.80
CA GLY A 46 -0.70 8.99 1.63
C GLY A 46 -1.65 9.99 0.97
N LYS A 47 -1.73 10.01 -0.36
CA LYS A 47 -2.74 10.82 -1.09
C LYS A 47 -4.06 10.08 -1.28
N ARG A 48 -4.09 8.77 -1.06
CA ARG A 48 -5.27 7.93 -1.19
C ARG A 48 -5.40 7.00 0.00
N GLN A 49 -6.64 6.79 0.42
CA GLN A 49 -6.97 5.84 1.48
C GLN A 49 -6.90 4.40 0.93
N MET A 50 -6.31 3.49 1.71
CA MET A 50 -6.30 2.06 1.41
C MET A 50 -7.72 1.50 1.47
N SER A 51 -8.10 0.72 0.47
CA SER A 51 -9.34 -0.07 0.50
C SER A 51 -9.04 -1.51 0.95
N PRO A 52 -10.00 -2.21 1.59
CA PRO A 52 -9.82 -3.62 1.96
C PRO A 52 -9.45 -4.51 0.76
N THR A 53 -10.01 -4.23 -0.42
CA THR A 53 -9.72 -4.98 -1.66
C THR A 53 -8.26 -4.83 -2.09
N TRP A 54 -7.70 -3.61 -2.03
CA TRP A 54 -6.28 -3.41 -2.34
C TRP A 54 -5.37 -3.95 -1.24
N ALA A 55 -5.76 -3.81 0.03
CA ALA A 55 -5.00 -4.35 1.15
C ALA A 55 -4.79 -5.86 1.00
N LYS A 56 -5.85 -6.61 0.65
CA LYS A 56 -5.77 -8.05 0.40
C LYS A 56 -4.82 -8.39 -0.76
N ARG A 57 -4.99 -7.74 -1.91
CA ARG A 57 -4.13 -7.95 -3.10
C ARG A 57 -2.66 -7.62 -2.83
N ILE A 58 -2.40 -6.54 -2.10
CA ILE A 58 -1.04 -6.14 -1.74
C ILE A 58 -0.46 -7.16 -0.74
N ALA A 59 -1.23 -7.57 0.27
CA ALA A 59 -0.81 -8.54 1.28
C ALA A 59 -0.43 -9.91 0.68
N GLU A 60 -1.18 -10.39 -0.31
CA GLU A 60 -0.89 -11.61 -1.07
C GLU A 60 0.48 -11.54 -1.77
N VAL A 61 0.87 -10.37 -2.27
CA VAL A 61 2.13 -10.17 -2.99
C VAL A 61 3.31 -9.96 -2.05
N ILE A 62 3.12 -9.22 -0.96
CA ILE A 62 4.22 -8.87 -0.03
C ILE A 62 4.43 -9.90 1.09
N GLY A 63 3.53 -10.88 1.22
CA GLY A 63 3.62 -11.93 2.24
C GLY A 63 3.31 -11.43 3.66
N GLY A 64 2.20 -10.71 3.85
CA GLY A 64 1.79 -10.15 5.15
C GLY A 64 0.31 -10.29 5.44
N TYR A 65 -0.14 -9.79 6.60
CA TYR A 65 -1.56 -9.70 6.93
C TYR A 65 -2.14 -8.39 6.40
N TRP A 66 -3.28 -8.46 5.71
CA TRP A 66 -3.91 -7.28 5.09
C TRP A 66 -4.38 -6.22 6.11
N GLY A 67 -4.65 -6.63 7.37
CA GLY A 67 -5.00 -5.71 8.45
C GLY A 67 -3.90 -4.69 8.75
N ASP A 68 -2.63 -5.11 8.63
CA ASP A 68 -1.45 -4.26 8.88
C ASP A 68 -1.36 -3.05 7.93
N LEU A 69 -2.08 -3.11 6.80
CA LEU A 69 -2.10 -2.07 5.76
C LEU A 69 -3.26 -1.07 5.90
N ILE A 70 -4.25 -1.38 6.72
CA ILE A 70 -5.46 -0.55 6.92
C ILE A 70 -5.60 0.01 8.33
N GLU A 71 -4.97 -0.63 9.33
CA GLU A 71 -4.85 -0.18 10.72
C GLU A 71 -3.73 0.86 10.89
#